data_AF-A0A9W6BK28-F1
#
_entry.id   AF-A0A9W6BK28-F1
#
_cell.length_a   1.000
_cell.length_b   1.000
_cell.length_c   1.000
_cell.angle_alpha   90.00
_cell.angle_beta   90.00
_cell.angle_gamma   90.00
#
_symmetry.space_group_name_H-M   'P 1'
#
loop_
_entity.id
_entity.type
_entity.pdbx_description
1 polymer ?
#
loop_
_entity_poly.entity_id
_entity_poly.type
_entity_poly.pdbx_seq_one_letter_code
_entity_poly.pdbx_strand_id
1 'polypeptide(L)'
;MNSIGAGSLKATPCKKASNSGRLVQASPKICLSRPFSSHGANNGQRDSAVCKFMATDKEGFQETNKKLLSRRGWAVSEAKAKLTPWTYQVGELQPHEVDIRVTHNGLCHTDMHMRDNDWGVSAFPFIPGHEVVGEVVAVGSDVTGLRPGDRAGVGWISNSCRVCSNCKRGEENICEKGYTGLIVMGNHGGFQEVCRVNADFAYSIPEGLDSASAAPLLCAGITVYAPLRAHIRHPNTSVAVFGVGGLGHLALQYAHKMGAEVTAISGHQDKEAETHMMGADHFAVWGRDKDKLRGKYDILINTVSADVSTADLMACLKVDGTLVQVGIPGGGAVMHVPLQDLVFGQKHVVGSIVGGRADMQEMLDFSAVHGVKPLVEEWPMAKINEAMQHVADGKARYRVVLTSDWQ
;
A
#
# COMPACT_ATOMS: atom_id res chain seq x y z
N MET A 1 -35.00 -39.64 44.44
CA MET A 1 -34.57 -40.45 43.29
C MET A 1 -33.70 -39.57 42.39
N ASN A 2 -32.40 -39.91 42.34
CA ASN A 2 -31.31 -39.56 41.41
C ASN A 2 -31.19 -38.08 40.94
N SER A 3 -30.22 -37.23 41.28
CA SER A 3 -28.76 -37.28 41.56
C SER A 3 -27.84 -37.65 40.39
N ILE A 4 -27.28 -36.63 39.73
CA ILE A 4 -25.95 -36.58 39.06
C ILE A 4 -25.51 -35.10 39.21
N GLY A 5 -24.41 -34.66 39.83
CA GLY A 5 -23.20 -35.32 40.30
C GLY A 5 -21.98 -34.56 39.78
N ALA A 6 -21.79 -33.29 40.18
CA ALA A 6 -20.63 -32.48 39.83
C ALA A 6 -19.43 -32.85 40.71
N GLY A 7 -18.43 -33.50 40.12
CA GLY A 7 -17.19 -33.91 40.79
C GLY A 7 -16.09 -32.85 40.67
N SER A 8 -15.72 -32.27 41.81
CA SER A 8 -14.49 -31.49 41.98
C SER A 8 -13.32 -32.43 42.27
N LEU A 9 -12.20 -32.27 41.57
CA LEU A 9 -10.95 -33.00 41.87
C LEU A 9 -9.87 -32.02 42.31
N LYS A 10 -9.54 -32.11 43.60
CA LYS A 10 -8.42 -31.47 44.28
C LYS A 10 -7.10 -32.15 43.87
N ALA A 11 -6.07 -31.35 43.59
CA ALA A 11 -4.71 -31.83 43.39
C ALA A 11 -4.06 -32.26 44.72
N THR A 12 -3.32 -33.37 44.69
CA THR A 12 -2.46 -33.84 45.79
C THR A 12 -1.01 -33.87 45.29
N PRO A 13 0.01 -33.44 46.07
CA PRO A 13 1.37 -33.23 45.57
C PRO A 13 2.21 -34.51 45.61
N CYS A 14 3.03 -34.74 44.59
CA CYS A 14 3.98 -35.86 44.54
C CYS A 14 5.41 -35.41 44.91
N LYS A 15 6.07 -36.28 45.69
CA LYS A 15 7.32 -36.11 46.44
C LYS A 15 8.57 -36.01 45.54
N LYS A 16 9.63 -35.38 46.08
CA LYS A 16 11.02 -35.35 45.57
C LYS A 16 11.80 -36.63 45.95
N ALA A 17 12.61 -37.13 45.01
CA ALA A 17 13.87 -37.90 45.19
C ALA A 17 14.58 -37.89 43.81
N SER A 18 15.75 -37.26 43.57
CA SER A 18 17.14 -37.49 44.00
C SER A 18 18.02 -37.91 42.79
N ASN A 19 18.99 -37.03 42.49
CA ASN A 19 20.11 -37.02 41.53
C ASN A 19 20.63 -38.30 40.83
N SER A 20 20.88 -38.17 39.52
CA SER A 20 22.18 -38.30 38.80
C SER A 20 21.91 -38.34 37.27
N GLY A 21 22.67 -37.82 36.30
CA GLY A 21 23.80 -36.92 36.18
C GLY A 21 23.95 -36.52 34.68
N ARG A 22 24.74 -35.48 34.41
CA ARG A 22 25.28 -34.98 33.10
C ARG A 22 24.35 -34.22 32.12
N LEU A 23 24.43 -32.88 32.26
CA LEU A 23 24.82 -31.85 31.28
C LEU A 23 24.50 -32.05 29.78
N VAL A 24 23.55 -31.26 29.24
CA VAL A 24 23.77 -30.32 28.12
C VAL A 24 22.88 -29.06 28.31
N GLN A 25 23.51 -27.90 28.20
CA GLN A 25 23.00 -26.51 28.26
C GLN A 25 22.00 -26.18 27.13
N ALA A 26 21.25 -25.08 27.10
CA ALA A 26 20.58 -24.22 28.08
C ALA A 26 19.68 -23.31 27.21
N SER A 27 18.36 -23.44 27.32
CA SER A 27 17.38 -22.56 26.65
C SER A 27 17.24 -21.23 27.41
N PRO A 28 17.11 -20.05 26.77
CA PRO A 28 16.91 -18.81 27.48
C PRO A 28 15.48 -18.72 28.02
N LYS A 29 15.39 -18.55 29.34
CA LYS A 29 14.17 -18.34 30.11
C LYS A 29 13.54 -16.99 29.80
N ILE A 30 12.23 -17.02 29.59
CA ILE A 30 11.31 -15.89 29.65
C ILE A 30 11.34 -15.32 31.07
N CYS A 31 11.71 -14.04 31.20
CA CYS A 31 11.68 -13.33 32.48
C CYS A 31 10.40 -12.49 32.57
N LEU A 32 9.49 -12.90 33.45
CA LEU A 32 8.32 -12.12 33.87
C LEU A 32 8.68 -11.37 35.16
N SER A 33 8.61 -10.04 35.15
CA SER A 33 8.51 -9.23 36.37
C SER A 33 7.67 -7.97 36.13
N ARG A 34 6.56 -7.87 36.88
CA ARG A 34 5.79 -6.65 37.22
C ARG A 34 6.34 -6.04 38.54
N PRO A 35 5.86 -4.90 39.11
CA PRO A 35 5.02 -3.80 38.60
C PRO A 35 5.62 -2.38 38.84
N PHE A 36 4.87 -1.38 38.36
CA PHE A 36 4.97 0.09 38.49
C PHE A 36 5.59 0.72 39.77
N SER A 37 6.41 1.77 39.55
CA SER A 37 6.48 2.96 40.42
C SER A 37 6.89 4.23 39.64
N SER A 38 5.90 5.08 39.39
CA SER A 38 5.82 6.55 39.47
C SER A 38 7.00 7.50 39.08
N HIS A 39 6.63 8.51 38.28
CA HIS A 39 7.19 9.86 38.09
C HIS A 39 8.53 10.04 37.36
N GLY A 40 8.41 10.43 36.09
CA GLY A 40 9.44 11.12 35.31
C GLY A 40 8.84 11.54 33.98
N ALA A 41 8.63 12.85 33.79
CA ALA A 41 8.06 13.44 32.59
C ALA A 41 8.79 12.94 31.33
N ASN A 42 8.06 12.38 30.37
CA ASN A 42 8.60 12.08 29.06
C ASN A 42 7.61 12.53 27.98
N ASN A 43 8.10 13.41 27.12
CA ASN A 43 7.44 13.86 25.90
C ASN A 43 7.00 12.63 25.10
N GLY A 44 5.69 12.44 24.98
CA GLY A 44 5.08 11.31 24.30
C GLY A 44 5.33 11.38 22.80
N GLN A 45 6.43 10.79 22.36
CA GLN A 45 6.59 10.31 20.99
C GLN A 45 5.65 9.10 20.88
N ARG A 46 4.45 9.34 20.34
CA ARG A 46 3.53 8.25 20.02
C ARG A 46 4.18 7.47 18.88
N ASP A 47 4.70 6.28 19.17
CA ASP A 47 4.95 5.26 18.17
C ASP A 47 3.61 4.98 17.45
N SER A 48 3.34 5.74 16.40
CA SER A 48 2.16 5.50 15.57
C SER A 48 2.43 4.20 14.81
N ALA A 49 1.58 3.21 15.02
CA ALA A 49 1.66 1.88 14.42
C ALA A 49 1.37 1.89 12.90
N VAL A 50 1.64 3.01 12.21
CA VAL A 50 1.15 3.30 10.86
C VAL A 50 1.92 2.53 9.79
N CYS A 51 3.16 2.14 10.03
CA CYS A 51 3.91 1.13 9.29
C CYS A 51 5.20 0.87 10.05
N LYS A 52 5.59 -0.39 10.24
CA LYS A 52 6.96 -0.66 10.73
C LYS A 52 7.89 -0.39 9.57
N PHE A 53 8.67 0.68 9.65
CA PHE A 53 9.79 0.89 8.75
C PHE A 53 11.04 0.25 9.33
N MET A 54 11.85 -0.42 8.51
CA MET A 54 13.18 -0.82 8.96
C MET A 54 14.00 0.45 9.19
N ALA A 55 14.70 0.53 10.31
CA ALA A 55 15.74 1.54 10.47
C ALA A 55 16.76 1.33 9.36
N THR A 56 17.05 2.39 8.60
CA THR A 56 18.18 2.36 7.67
C THR A 56 19.44 2.42 8.53
N ASP A 57 20.20 1.33 8.61
CA ASP A 57 21.56 1.39 9.14
C ASP A 57 22.34 2.31 8.19
N LYS A 58 22.58 3.56 8.62
CA LYS A 58 23.63 4.37 8.04
C LYS A 58 24.94 3.75 8.49
N GLU A 59 25.37 2.69 7.82
CA GLU A 59 26.76 2.30 7.89
C GLU A 59 27.59 3.54 7.54
N GLY A 60 28.46 3.93 8.48
CA GLY A 60 29.29 5.12 8.34
C GLY A 60 29.97 5.10 6.99
N PHE A 61 29.86 6.21 6.26
CA PHE A 61 30.56 6.43 5.00
C PHE A 61 32.06 6.28 5.27
N GLN A 62 32.62 5.08 5.10
CA GLN A 62 34.05 4.92 4.98
C GLN A 62 34.44 5.57 3.66
N GLU A 63 35.25 6.61 3.76
CA GLU A 63 35.81 7.40 2.67
C GLU A 63 36.68 6.49 1.80
N THR A 64 35.99 5.76 0.94
CA THR A 64 36.55 4.99 -0.15
C THR A 64 36.44 5.90 -1.37
N ASN A 65 37.47 5.86 -2.23
CA ASN A 65 37.63 6.66 -3.44
C ASN A 65 36.59 6.28 -4.53
N LYS A 66 35.32 6.13 -4.13
CA LYS A 66 34.20 5.63 -4.93
C LYS A 66 33.72 6.71 -5.88
N LYS A 67 33.46 6.33 -7.13
CA LYS A 67 32.98 7.24 -8.17
C LYS A 67 31.56 7.68 -7.83
N LEU A 68 31.39 8.98 -7.56
CA LEU A 68 30.07 9.57 -7.41
C LEU A 68 29.44 9.81 -8.80
N LEU A 69 28.15 9.52 -8.92
CA LEU A 69 27.35 9.76 -10.11
C LEU A 69 26.40 10.93 -9.85
N SER A 70 26.33 11.86 -10.80
CA SER A 70 25.38 12.97 -10.73
C SER A 70 23.97 12.47 -11.10
N ARG A 71 22.97 12.94 -10.35
CA ARG A 71 21.55 12.69 -10.58
C ARG A 71 20.76 13.99 -10.55
N ARG A 72 19.76 14.11 -11.41
CA ARG A 72 18.80 15.22 -11.47
C ARG A 72 17.39 14.75 -11.09
N GLY A 73 16.68 15.56 -10.33
CA GLY A 73 15.28 15.35 -10.03
C GLY A 73 14.55 16.61 -9.58
N TRP A 74 13.25 16.48 -9.32
CA TRP A 74 12.41 17.52 -8.76
C TRP A 74 12.26 17.27 -7.26
N ALA A 75 12.87 18.14 -6.45
CA ALA A 75 12.89 17.99 -5.00
C ALA A 75 12.17 19.13 -4.30
N VAL A 76 11.68 18.85 -3.10
CA VAL A 76 11.31 19.86 -2.11
C VAL A 76 12.39 19.97 -1.04
N SER A 77 12.76 21.19 -0.68
CA SER A 77 13.78 21.47 0.33
C SER A 77 13.24 21.44 1.76
N GLU A 78 11.93 21.63 1.93
CA GLU A 78 11.23 21.62 3.21
C GLU A 78 9.75 21.29 3.00
N ALA A 79 9.05 20.98 4.08
CA ALA A 79 7.63 20.62 4.03
C ALA A 79 6.79 21.73 3.40
N LYS A 80 5.86 21.36 2.50
CA LYS A 80 4.93 22.26 1.79
C LYS A 80 5.58 23.21 0.77
N ALA A 81 6.89 23.14 0.57
CA ALA A 81 7.55 23.89 -0.50
C ALA A 81 7.14 23.37 -1.89
N LYS A 82 7.34 24.20 -2.92
CA LYS A 82 7.20 23.77 -4.31
C LYS A 82 8.38 22.90 -4.71
N LEU A 83 8.13 21.96 -5.62
CA LEU A 83 9.20 21.16 -6.21
C LEU A 83 10.04 22.04 -7.15
N THR A 84 11.36 21.97 -7.01
CA THR A 84 12.32 22.67 -7.87
C THR A 84 13.36 21.69 -8.41
N PRO A 85 14.01 21.97 -9.55
CA PRO A 85 15.10 21.15 -10.05
C PRO A 85 16.22 21.08 -9.01
N TRP A 86 16.70 19.86 -8.75
CA TRP A 86 17.76 19.59 -7.80
C TRP A 86 18.73 18.58 -8.41
N THR A 87 20.02 18.83 -8.21
CA THR A 87 21.11 17.94 -8.63
C THR A 87 21.84 17.45 -7.39
N TYR A 88 22.08 16.15 -7.31
CA TYR A 88 22.72 15.51 -6.18
C TYR A 88 23.63 14.38 -6.64
N GLN A 89 24.45 13.87 -5.72
CA GLN A 89 25.39 12.79 -6.00
C GLN A 89 24.91 11.49 -5.37
N VAL A 90 25.04 10.39 -6.11
CA VAL A 90 24.82 9.03 -5.61
C VAL A 90 26.09 8.21 -5.73
N GLY A 91 26.23 7.20 -4.86
CA GLY A 91 27.34 6.25 -4.93
C GLY A 91 27.26 5.33 -6.15
N GLU A 92 28.24 4.43 -6.25
CA GLU A 92 28.24 3.37 -7.25
C GLU A 92 27.05 2.40 -7.07
N LEU A 93 26.62 1.79 -8.17
CA LEU A 93 25.55 0.80 -8.16
C LEU A 93 25.95 -0.43 -7.34
N GLN A 94 25.14 -0.82 -6.37
CA GLN A 94 25.41 -1.99 -5.53
C GLN A 94 25.00 -3.30 -6.22
N PRO A 95 25.52 -4.46 -5.77
CA PRO A 95 25.29 -5.75 -6.45
C PRO A 95 23.84 -6.14 -6.68
N HIS A 96 22.92 -5.73 -5.80
CA HIS A 96 21.50 -6.08 -5.83
C HIS A 96 20.60 -4.92 -6.31
N GLU A 97 21.19 -3.83 -6.81
CA GLU A 97 20.46 -2.66 -7.25
C GLU A 97 20.27 -2.62 -8.78
N VAL A 98 19.27 -1.88 -9.21
CA VAL A 98 19.04 -1.51 -10.61
C VAL A 98 18.88 0.00 -10.72
N ASP A 99 19.41 0.57 -11.80
CA ASP A 99 19.12 1.93 -12.22
C ASP A 99 18.06 1.89 -13.33
N ILE A 100 16.94 2.57 -13.10
CA ILE A 100 15.83 2.67 -14.05
C ILE A 100 15.74 4.11 -14.54
N ARG A 101 16.01 4.35 -15.83
CA ARG A 101 15.74 5.63 -16.47
C ARG A 101 14.24 5.84 -16.52
N VAL A 102 13.74 6.81 -15.77
CA VAL A 102 12.31 7.05 -15.61
C VAL A 102 11.75 7.58 -16.92
N THR A 103 10.66 6.97 -17.37
CA THR A 103 9.91 7.44 -18.55
C THR A 103 8.55 8.00 -18.14
N HIS A 104 7.90 7.36 -17.17
CA HIS A 104 6.59 7.72 -16.65
C HIS A 104 6.59 7.60 -15.13
N ASN A 105 5.86 8.46 -14.45
CA ASN A 105 5.56 8.31 -13.03
C ASN A 105 4.12 8.73 -12.75
N GLY A 106 3.33 7.88 -12.12
CA GLY A 106 1.99 8.27 -11.71
C GLY A 106 2.01 9.22 -10.51
N LEU A 107 1.10 10.19 -10.50
CA LEU A 107 1.00 11.19 -9.44
C LEU A 107 -0.14 10.83 -8.48
N CYS A 108 0.22 10.58 -7.23
CA CYS A 108 -0.72 10.14 -6.20
C CYS A 108 -0.85 11.15 -5.06
N HIS A 109 -1.99 11.09 -4.34
CA HIS A 109 -2.19 11.94 -3.15
C HIS A 109 -1.13 11.67 -2.07
N THR A 110 -0.63 10.44 -1.98
CA THR A 110 0.48 10.09 -1.11
C THR A 110 1.73 10.93 -1.37
N ASP A 111 2.03 11.30 -2.61
CA ASP A 111 3.19 12.16 -2.92
C ASP A 111 3.04 13.55 -2.28
N MET A 112 1.82 14.08 -2.22
CA MET A 112 1.51 15.36 -1.57
C MET A 112 1.58 15.24 -0.05
N HIS A 113 1.03 14.17 0.54
CA HIS A 113 1.15 13.92 1.98
C HIS A 113 2.62 13.79 2.43
N MET A 114 3.45 13.14 1.61
CA MET A 114 4.89 13.03 1.86
C MET A 114 5.60 14.38 1.67
N ARG A 115 5.28 15.14 0.60
CA ARG A 115 5.81 16.50 0.39
C ARG A 115 5.49 17.43 1.56
N ASP A 116 4.28 17.34 2.10
CA ASP A 116 3.78 18.21 3.17
C ASP A 116 4.14 17.70 4.57
N ASN A 117 4.74 16.50 4.63
CA ASN A 117 5.14 15.79 5.83
C ASN A 117 3.97 15.56 6.81
N ASP A 118 2.76 15.31 6.29
CA ASP A 118 1.55 15.11 7.08
C ASP A 118 1.66 13.92 8.06
N TRP A 119 2.51 12.96 7.72
CA TRP A 119 2.75 11.76 8.52
C TRP A 119 4.02 11.84 9.39
N GLY A 120 4.80 12.93 9.29
CA GLY A 120 6.00 13.12 10.10
C GLY A 120 7.17 12.20 9.77
N VAL A 121 7.18 11.58 8.58
CA VAL A 121 8.16 10.55 8.15
C VAL A 121 9.00 10.96 6.94
N SER A 122 8.85 12.19 6.45
CA SER A 122 9.64 12.72 5.34
C SER A 122 10.96 13.32 5.82
N ALA A 123 12.02 13.11 5.05
CA ALA A 123 13.32 13.73 5.26
C ALA A 123 13.70 14.55 4.02
N PHE A 124 14.09 15.82 4.23
CA PHE A 124 14.36 16.79 3.16
C PHE A 124 15.88 17.03 2.98
N PRO A 125 16.37 17.34 1.76
CA PRO A 125 15.63 17.45 0.49
C PRO A 125 14.98 16.13 0.07
N PHE A 126 13.79 16.19 -0.53
CA PHE A 126 12.95 15.02 -0.82
C PHE A 126 12.45 15.05 -2.27
N ILE A 127 12.66 13.94 -2.99
CA ILE A 127 12.09 13.69 -4.32
C ILE A 127 10.90 12.72 -4.15
N PRO A 128 9.66 13.13 -4.44
CA PRO A 128 8.49 12.23 -4.39
C PRO A 128 8.37 11.31 -5.63
N GLY A 129 7.26 10.57 -5.74
CA GLY A 129 6.92 9.69 -6.85
C GLY A 129 7.17 8.22 -6.53
N HIS A 130 6.11 7.42 -6.44
CA HIS A 130 6.19 6.00 -6.08
C HIS A 130 5.43 5.06 -7.02
N GLU A 131 5.23 5.53 -8.24
CA GLU A 131 4.54 4.83 -9.32
C GLU A 131 5.43 4.86 -10.58
N VAL A 132 6.67 4.39 -10.44
CA VAL A 132 7.74 4.58 -11.43
C VAL A 132 7.59 3.57 -12.56
N VAL A 133 7.72 4.00 -13.81
CA VAL A 133 7.93 3.11 -14.97
C VAL A 133 9.06 3.65 -15.84
N GLY A 134 9.95 2.77 -16.27
CA GLY A 134 11.10 3.16 -17.07
C GLY A 134 11.83 2.01 -17.72
N GLU A 135 12.99 2.34 -18.27
CA GLU A 135 13.89 1.38 -18.89
C GLU A 135 15.07 1.13 -17.94
N VAL A 136 15.40 -0.13 -17.71
CA VAL A 136 16.59 -0.51 -16.96
C VAL A 136 17.82 -0.06 -17.75
N VAL A 137 18.70 0.72 -17.14
CA VAL A 137 19.94 1.22 -17.79
C VAL A 137 21.20 0.64 -17.17
N ALA A 138 21.13 0.13 -15.94
CA ALA A 138 22.21 -0.63 -15.32
C ALA A 138 21.67 -1.60 -14.27
N VAL A 139 22.39 -2.70 -14.06
CA VAL A 139 22.08 -3.72 -13.06
C VAL A 139 23.35 -4.09 -12.28
N GLY A 140 23.19 -4.35 -10.99
CA GLY A 140 24.26 -4.87 -10.15
C GLY A 140 24.63 -6.30 -10.51
N SER A 141 25.79 -6.75 -10.02
CA SER A 141 26.36 -8.07 -10.36
C SER A 141 25.52 -9.27 -9.94
N ASP A 142 24.66 -9.11 -8.94
CA ASP A 142 23.87 -10.19 -8.34
C ASP A 142 22.42 -10.19 -8.85
N VAL A 143 22.09 -9.27 -9.76
CA VAL A 143 20.77 -9.16 -10.38
C VAL A 143 20.62 -10.21 -11.48
N THR A 144 19.57 -11.03 -11.39
CA THR A 144 19.34 -12.16 -12.33
C THR A 144 18.04 -12.07 -13.14
N GLY A 145 17.08 -11.24 -12.71
CA GLY A 145 15.75 -11.15 -13.33
C GLY A 145 15.52 -9.95 -14.25
N LEU A 146 16.47 -9.02 -14.33
CA LEU A 146 16.40 -7.80 -15.14
C LEU A 146 17.74 -7.57 -15.83
N ARG A 147 17.71 -6.95 -17.01
CA ARG A 147 18.91 -6.51 -17.76
C ARG A 147 18.68 -5.14 -18.39
N PRO A 148 19.75 -4.42 -18.76
CA PRO A 148 19.62 -3.16 -19.50
C PRO A 148 18.74 -3.32 -20.75
N GLY A 149 17.86 -2.34 -20.99
CA GLY A 149 16.87 -2.34 -22.06
C GLY A 149 15.50 -2.92 -21.67
N ASP A 150 15.40 -3.67 -20.55
CA ASP A 150 14.10 -4.17 -20.08
C ASP A 150 13.24 -3.02 -19.53
N ARG A 151 11.92 -3.15 -19.66
CA ARG A 151 10.97 -2.21 -19.07
C ARG A 151 10.55 -2.67 -17.68
N ALA A 152 10.81 -1.84 -16.68
CA ALA A 152 10.52 -2.14 -15.28
C ALA A 152 9.72 -1.02 -14.62
N GLY A 153 8.96 -1.38 -13.59
CA GLY A 153 8.27 -0.44 -12.72
C GLY A 153 8.55 -0.66 -11.24
N VAL A 154 8.39 0.39 -10.45
CA VAL A 154 8.67 0.38 -9.01
C VAL A 154 7.49 1.03 -8.28
N GLY A 155 6.94 0.30 -7.32
CA GLY A 155 5.84 0.76 -6.49
C GLY A 155 6.30 1.39 -5.17
N TRP A 156 5.38 1.38 -4.19
CA TRP A 156 5.62 1.94 -2.86
C TRP A 156 6.74 1.28 -2.06
N ILE A 157 6.92 -0.05 -2.18
CA ILE A 157 7.87 -0.81 -1.36
C ILE A 157 9.19 -0.97 -2.12
N SER A 158 10.31 -0.64 -1.47
CA SER A 158 11.66 -0.72 -2.03
C SER A 158 12.59 -1.67 -1.28
N ASN A 159 12.28 -2.05 -0.03
CA ASN A 159 13.02 -3.10 0.67
C ASN A 159 12.15 -3.86 1.71
N SER A 160 12.61 -5.03 2.18
CA SER A 160 12.05 -5.73 3.36
C SER A 160 13.07 -6.70 3.96
N CYS A 161 12.75 -7.34 5.08
CA CYS A 161 13.71 -8.21 5.76
C CYS A 161 13.97 -9.57 5.07
N ARG A 162 13.09 -9.99 4.14
CA ARG A 162 13.16 -11.27 3.39
C ARG A 162 13.12 -12.58 4.18
N VAL A 163 13.18 -12.53 5.52
CA VAL A 163 13.35 -13.73 6.34
C VAL A 163 12.17 -14.05 7.25
N CYS A 164 11.28 -13.09 7.51
CA CYS A 164 10.09 -13.30 8.34
C CYS A 164 9.02 -14.14 7.63
N SER A 165 8.01 -14.59 8.39
CA SER A 165 6.98 -15.49 7.84
C SER A 165 6.18 -14.85 6.71
N ASN A 166 5.82 -13.56 6.86
CA ASN A 166 5.11 -12.79 5.82
C ASN A 166 5.97 -12.61 4.57
N CYS A 167 7.25 -12.24 4.72
CA CYS A 167 8.16 -12.12 3.57
C CYS A 167 8.31 -13.43 2.80
N LYS A 168 8.40 -14.57 3.50
CA LYS A 168 8.50 -15.89 2.86
C LYS A 168 7.24 -16.30 2.11
N ARG A 169 6.09 -15.71 2.43
CA ARG A 169 4.81 -15.88 1.73
C ARG A 169 4.62 -14.88 0.58
N GLY A 170 5.59 -13.99 0.34
CA GLY A 170 5.47 -12.94 -0.67
C GLY A 170 4.61 -11.75 -0.23
N GLU A 171 4.39 -11.56 1.09
CA GLU A 171 3.59 -10.49 1.69
C GLU A 171 4.50 -9.44 2.35
N GLU A 172 5.43 -8.86 1.58
CA GLU A 172 6.44 -7.95 2.14
C GLU A 172 5.90 -6.60 2.60
N ASN A 173 4.70 -6.23 2.12
CA ASN A 173 3.91 -5.09 2.57
C ASN A 173 3.55 -5.13 4.06
N ILE A 174 3.52 -6.33 4.66
CA ILE A 174 3.23 -6.53 6.08
C ILE A 174 4.39 -7.24 6.80
N CYS A 175 5.62 -6.99 6.36
CA CYS A 175 6.83 -7.55 6.99
C CYS A 175 6.85 -7.32 8.51
N GLU A 176 7.06 -8.40 9.29
CA GLU A 176 7.07 -8.36 10.76
C GLU A 176 8.18 -7.47 11.34
N LYS A 177 9.32 -7.41 10.63
CA LYS A 177 10.48 -6.57 10.96
C LYS A 177 10.39 -5.17 10.33
N GLY A 178 9.32 -4.90 9.57
CA GLY A 178 9.14 -3.70 8.79
C GLY A 178 9.65 -3.78 7.36
N TYR A 179 9.13 -2.93 6.50
CA TYR A 179 9.58 -2.77 5.11
C TYR A 179 10.18 -1.38 4.91
N THR A 180 10.84 -1.13 3.78
CA THR A 180 11.32 0.20 3.38
C THR A 180 10.44 0.70 2.25
N GLY A 181 9.93 1.92 2.38
CA GLY A 181 9.19 2.59 1.31
C GLY A 181 10.13 3.33 0.35
N LEU A 182 9.76 3.40 -0.93
CA LEU A 182 10.53 4.10 -1.97
C LEU A 182 10.66 5.60 -1.67
N ILE A 183 9.65 6.21 -1.07
CA ILE A 183 9.62 7.64 -0.75
C ILE A 183 9.58 7.93 0.74
N VAL A 184 10.18 7.06 1.56
CA VAL A 184 10.14 7.14 3.03
C VAL A 184 11.56 7.17 3.60
N MET A 185 11.76 7.79 4.77
CA MET A 185 13.02 7.78 5.54
C MET A 185 14.27 8.23 4.75
N GLY A 186 14.13 9.25 3.89
CA GLY A 186 15.24 9.84 3.15
C GLY A 186 15.56 9.20 1.81
N ASN A 187 14.79 8.19 1.38
CA ASN A 187 14.83 7.70 0.02
C ASN A 187 14.25 8.72 -0.97
N HIS A 188 14.62 8.59 -2.24
CA HIS A 188 14.18 9.45 -3.33
C HIS A 188 13.37 8.65 -4.35
N GLY A 189 12.16 9.12 -4.62
CA GLY A 189 11.18 8.54 -5.53
C GLY A 189 11.48 8.78 -7.00
N GLY A 190 10.51 8.58 -7.87
CA GLY A 190 10.70 8.61 -9.32
C GLY A 190 10.47 9.95 -10.01
N PHE A 191 10.29 11.07 -9.32
CA PHE A 191 10.29 12.40 -9.96
C PHE A 191 11.71 12.87 -10.31
N GLN A 192 12.47 12.00 -10.98
CA GLN A 192 13.89 12.16 -11.30
C GLN A 192 14.25 11.44 -12.60
N GLU A 193 15.46 11.68 -13.12
CA GLU A 193 15.90 11.10 -14.40
C GLU A 193 16.17 9.59 -14.29
N VAL A 194 16.71 9.12 -13.16
CA VAL A 194 17.05 7.72 -12.92
C VAL A 194 16.67 7.36 -11.49
N CYS A 195 15.77 6.40 -11.32
CA CYS A 195 15.38 5.86 -10.02
C CYS A 195 16.21 4.60 -9.73
N ARG A 196 16.93 4.59 -8.61
CA ARG A 196 17.69 3.42 -8.14
C ARG A 196 16.89 2.68 -7.08
N VAL A 197 16.79 1.36 -7.22
CA VAL A 197 16.08 0.50 -6.26
C VAL A 197 16.74 -0.87 -6.16
N ASN A 198 16.45 -1.60 -5.09
CA ASN A 198 16.73 -3.04 -5.02
C ASN A 198 15.96 -3.78 -6.13
N ALA A 199 16.66 -4.61 -6.90
CA ALA A 199 16.14 -5.30 -8.08
C ALA A 199 14.90 -6.15 -7.80
N ASP A 200 14.78 -6.71 -6.59
CA ASP A 200 13.64 -7.53 -6.21
C ASP A 200 12.30 -6.76 -6.17
N PHE A 201 12.35 -5.43 -6.07
CA PHE A 201 11.16 -4.56 -6.04
C PHE A 201 10.98 -3.77 -7.33
N ALA A 202 11.75 -4.10 -8.37
CA ALA A 202 11.53 -3.66 -9.73
C ALA A 202 10.76 -4.76 -10.47
N TYR A 203 9.54 -4.46 -10.88
CA TYR A 203 8.60 -5.40 -11.50
C TYR A 203 8.68 -5.29 -13.02
N SER A 204 8.65 -6.42 -13.72
CA SER A 204 8.62 -6.42 -15.19
C SER A 204 7.26 -5.92 -15.66
N ILE A 205 7.25 -4.97 -16.61
CA ILE A 205 5.99 -4.43 -17.17
C ILE A 205 5.58 -5.23 -18.42
N PRO A 206 4.47 -6.00 -18.37
CA PRO A 206 4.07 -6.87 -19.48
C PRO A 206 3.79 -6.10 -20.78
N GLU A 207 4.06 -6.71 -21.94
CA GLU A 207 3.92 -6.06 -23.26
C GLU A 207 2.52 -5.49 -23.53
N GLY A 208 1.46 -6.13 -23.02
CA GLY A 208 0.07 -5.68 -23.17
C GLY A 208 -0.29 -4.39 -22.42
N LEU A 209 0.64 -3.85 -21.63
CA LEU A 209 0.45 -2.68 -20.80
C LEU A 209 1.42 -1.57 -21.22
N ASP A 210 0.90 -0.43 -21.68
CA ASP A 210 1.70 0.76 -21.96
C ASP A 210 2.18 1.41 -20.66
N SER A 211 3.27 2.18 -20.74
CA SER A 211 3.93 2.74 -19.55
C SER A 211 3.06 3.74 -18.80
N ALA A 212 2.25 4.53 -19.52
CA ALA A 212 1.32 5.48 -18.92
C ALA A 212 0.24 4.75 -18.11
N SER A 213 -0.31 3.67 -18.64
CA SER A 213 -1.27 2.81 -17.94
C SER A 213 -0.63 2.04 -16.78
N ALA A 214 0.61 1.55 -16.94
CA ALA A 214 1.28 0.74 -15.93
C ALA A 214 1.60 1.52 -14.65
N ALA A 215 2.00 2.79 -14.77
CA ALA A 215 2.48 3.58 -13.64
C ALA A 215 1.44 3.64 -12.48
N PRO A 216 0.17 4.05 -12.71
CA PRO A 216 -0.84 4.04 -11.65
C PRO A 216 -1.15 2.68 -11.04
N LEU A 217 -0.90 1.58 -11.75
CA LEU A 217 -1.19 0.25 -11.23
C LEU A 217 -0.27 -0.13 -10.07
N LEU A 218 0.96 0.40 -10.06
CA LEU A 218 1.99 0.12 -9.04
C LEU A 218 1.64 0.67 -7.64
N CYS A 219 0.59 1.48 -7.52
CA CYS A 219 0.02 1.90 -6.24
C CYS A 219 -1.51 1.73 -6.23
N ALA A 220 -2.25 2.50 -7.03
CA ALA A 220 -3.71 2.47 -7.02
C ALA A 220 -4.25 1.11 -7.45
N GLY A 221 -3.64 0.50 -8.48
CA GLY A 221 -4.02 -0.83 -8.98
C GLY A 221 -3.86 -1.92 -7.92
N ILE A 222 -2.63 -2.09 -7.41
CA ILE A 222 -2.36 -3.12 -6.41
C ILE A 222 -3.19 -2.95 -5.13
N THR A 223 -3.42 -1.70 -4.70
CA THR A 223 -4.17 -1.39 -3.48
C THR A 223 -5.60 -1.91 -3.52
N VAL A 224 -6.24 -1.89 -4.69
CA VAL A 224 -7.60 -2.43 -4.85
C VAL A 224 -7.58 -3.89 -5.33
N TYR A 225 -6.59 -4.30 -6.13
CA TYR A 225 -6.47 -5.66 -6.62
C TYR A 225 -6.28 -6.66 -5.49
N ALA A 226 -5.29 -6.44 -4.60
CA ALA A 226 -4.94 -7.38 -3.54
C ALA A 226 -6.14 -7.74 -2.64
N PRO A 227 -6.91 -6.79 -2.08
CA PRO A 227 -8.07 -7.15 -1.28
C PRO A 227 -9.23 -7.72 -2.11
N LEU A 228 -9.45 -7.26 -3.35
CA LEU A 228 -10.50 -7.84 -4.21
C LEU A 228 -10.18 -9.31 -4.52
N ARG A 229 -8.95 -9.62 -4.92
CA ARG A 229 -8.47 -10.99 -5.09
C ARG A 229 -8.65 -11.78 -3.77
N ALA A 230 -8.28 -11.19 -2.64
CA ALA A 230 -8.35 -11.84 -1.34
C ALA A 230 -9.78 -12.08 -0.84
N HIS A 231 -10.81 -11.43 -1.39
CA HIS A 231 -12.18 -11.56 -0.86
C HIS A 231 -13.21 -12.05 -1.90
N ILE A 232 -13.00 -11.84 -3.20
CA ILE A 232 -13.83 -12.44 -4.26
C ILE A 232 -13.49 -13.93 -4.35
N ARG A 233 -14.40 -14.79 -3.89
CA ARG A 233 -14.18 -16.25 -3.80
C ARG A 233 -14.88 -17.05 -4.89
N HIS A 234 -15.91 -16.49 -5.51
CA HIS A 234 -16.68 -17.14 -6.57
C HIS A 234 -17.25 -16.08 -7.52
N PRO A 235 -17.63 -16.47 -8.75
CA PRO A 235 -18.38 -15.58 -9.63
C PRO A 235 -19.66 -15.07 -8.96
N ASN A 236 -20.15 -13.91 -9.41
CA ASN A 236 -21.34 -13.23 -8.92
C ASN A 236 -21.31 -12.82 -7.43
N THR A 237 -20.11 -12.76 -6.80
CA THR A 237 -19.96 -12.03 -5.53
C THR A 237 -20.45 -10.60 -5.73
N SER A 238 -21.35 -10.10 -4.88
CA SER A 238 -21.86 -8.73 -5.00
C SER A 238 -20.89 -7.74 -4.35
N VAL A 239 -20.28 -6.89 -5.18
CA VAL A 239 -19.22 -5.95 -4.79
C VAL A 239 -19.73 -4.52 -4.93
N ALA A 240 -19.72 -3.76 -3.84
CA ALA A 240 -19.92 -2.32 -3.85
C ALA A 240 -18.56 -1.60 -3.83
N VAL A 241 -18.33 -0.72 -4.80
CA VAL A 241 -17.19 0.20 -4.79
C VAL A 241 -17.68 1.57 -4.32
N PHE A 242 -17.26 1.96 -3.12
CA PHE A 242 -17.64 3.25 -2.53
C PHE A 242 -16.57 4.31 -2.82
N GLY A 243 -16.98 5.33 -3.58
CA GLY A 243 -16.09 6.35 -4.15
C GLY A 243 -15.56 5.93 -5.53
N VAL A 244 -15.80 6.76 -6.54
CA VAL A 244 -15.28 6.55 -7.91
C VAL A 244 -14.26 7.64 -8.19
N GLY A 245 -13.02 7.38 -7.80
CA GLY A 245 -11.85 8.23 -8.00
C GLY A 245 -10.67 7.41 -8.54
N GLY A 246 -9.43 7.82 -8.23
CA GLY A 246 -8.22 7.13 -8.68
C GLY A 246 -8.15 5.63 -8.31
N LEU A 247 -8.60 5.24 -7.11
CA LEU A 247 -8.69 3.83 -6.73
C LEU A 247 -10.00 3.19 -7.22
N GLY A 248 -11.13 3.87 -7.00
CA GLY A 248 -12.46 3.33 -7.30
C GLY A 248 -12.66 2.90 -8.75
N HIS A 249 -12.19 3.69 -9.73
CA HIS A 249 -12.35 3.32 -11.14
C HIS A 249 -11.58 2.05 -11.54
N LEU A 250 -10.45 1.77 -10.86
CA LEU A 250 -9.72 0.51 -11.03
C LEU A 250 -10.41 -0.63 -10.28
N ALA A 251 -10.96 -0.37 -9.08
CA ALA A 251 -11.69 -1.37 -8.32
C ALA A 251 -12.92 -1.90 -9.09
N LEU A 252 -13.64 -1.02 -9.79
CA LEU A 252 -14.75 -1.41 -10.68
C LEU A 252 -14.27 -2.39 -11.76
N GLN A 253 -13.19 -2.02 -12.47
CA GLN A 253 -12.64 -2.84 -13.54
C GLN A 253 -12.15 -4.20 -13.02
N TYR A 254 -11.39 -4.24 -11.93
CA TYR A 254 -10.90 -5.50 -11.38
C TYR A 254 -12.03 -6.40 -10.88
N ALA A 255 -12.99 -5.86 -10.11
CA ALA A 255 -14.11 -6.64 -9.61
C ALA A 255 -14.91 -7.24 -10.77
N HIS A 256 -15.20 -6.44 -11.80
CA HIS A 256 -15.90 -6.90 -13.01
C HIS A 256 -15.11 -8.01 -13.74
N LYS A 257 -13.80 -7.83 -13.96
CA LYS A 257 -12.95 -8.83 -14.62
C LYS A 257 -12.73 -10.09 -13.78
N MET A 258 -12.91 -10.02 -12.47
CA MET A 258 -12.95 -11.16 -11.56
C MET A 258 -14.32 -11.86 -11.53
N GLY A 259 -15.29 -11.38 -12.30
CA GLY A 259 -16.63 -11.97 -12.43
C GLY A 259 -17.59 -11.62 -11.31
N ALA A 260 -17.35 -10.53 -10.57
CA ALA A 260 -18.29 -10.01 -9.58
C ALA A 260 -19.47 -9.28 -10.23
N GLU A 261 -20.58 -9.17 -9.49
CA GLU A 261 -21.65 -8.21 -9.80
C GLU A 261 -21.32 -6.90 -9.08
N VAL A 262 -21.14 -5.81 -9.83
CA VAL A 262 -20.49 -4.60 -9.34
C VAL A 262 -21.48 -3.44 -9.25
N THR A 263 -21.60 -2.84 -8.07
CA THR A 263 -22.29 -1.56 -7.87
C THR A 263 -21.29 -0.44 -7.63
N ALA A 264 -21.32 0.60 -8.44
CA ALA A 264 -20.59 1.83 -8.17
C ALA A 264 -21.43 2.77 -7.28
N ILE A 265 -20.84 3.25 -6.18
CA ILE A 265 -21.49 4.21 -5.28
C ILE A 265 -20.70 5.52 -5.30
N SER A 266 -21.36 6.59 -5.74
CA SER A 266 -20.76 7.93 -5.89
C SER A 266 -21.54 8.98 -5.10
N GLY A 267 -20.91 10.12 -4.82
CA GLY A 267 -21.58 11.30 -4.27
C GLY A 267 -22.42 12.06 -5.31
N HIS A 268 -22.14 11.87 -6.61
CA HIS A 268 -22.72 12.65 -7.70
C HIS A 268 -23.18 11.74 -8.85
N GLN A 269 -24.29 12.12 -9.52
CA GLN A 269 -24.93 11.36 -10.60
C GLN A 269 -24.13 11.38 -11.92
N ASP A 270 -23.33 12.43 -12.14
CA ASP A 270 -22.58 12.69 -13.37
C ASP A 270 -21.54 11.61 -13.74
N LYS A 271 -21.28 10.67 -12.82
CA LYS A 271 -20.38 9.53 -13.02
C LYS A 271 -21.05 8.23 -13.46
N GLU A 272 -22.38 8.19 -13.57
CA GLU A 272 -23.10 6.94 -13.84
C GLU A 272 -22.66 6.30 -15.17
N ALA A 273 -22.74 7.04 -16.28
CA ALA A 273 -22.43 6.51 -17.60
C ALA A 273 -20.99 5.98 -17.70
N GLU A 274 -20.02 6.66 -17.11
CA GLU A 274 -18.62 6.21 -17.12
C GLU A 274 -18.38 5.00 -16.21
N THR A 275 -19.08 4.87 -15.09
CA THR A 275 -18.94 3.68 -14.24
C THR A 275 -19.40 2.41 -14.94
N HIS A 276 -20.45 2.49 -15.75
CA HIS A 276 -20.87 1.36 -16.59
C HIS A 276 -19.82 0.98 -17.62
N MET A 277 -19.15 1.95 -18.24
CA MET A 277 -18.02 1.68 -19.15
C MET A 277 -16.84 1.00 -18.42
N MET A 278 -16.71 1.20 -17.10
CA MET A 278 -15.68 0.58 -16.26
C MET A 278 -16.09 -0.78 -15.69
N GLY A 279 -17.27 -1.29 -16.05
CA GLY A 279 -17.76 -2.60 -15.60
C GLY A 279 -18.70 -2.59 -14.41
N ALA A 280 -19.24 -1.44 -14.01
CA ALA A 280 -20.34 -1.41 -13.04
C ALA A 280 -21.63 -1.93 -13.68
N ASP A 281 -22.29 -2.88 -13.02
CA ASP A 281 -23.63 -3.37 -13.39
C ASP A 281 -24.71 -2.40 -12.87
N HIS A 282 -24.47 -1.80 -11.70
CA HIS A 282 -25.39 -0.88 -11.05
C HIS A 282 -24.70 0.41 -10.61
N PHE A 283 -25.49 1.46 -10.45
CA PHE A 283 -25.04 2.75 -9.95
C PHE A 283 -25.97 3.28 -8.85
N ALA A 284 -25.39 3.93 -7.84
CA ALA A 284 -26.16 4.59 -6.79
C ALA A 284 -25.52 5.90 -6.33
N VAL A 285 -26.36 6.90 -6.05
CA VAL A 285 -25.92 8.16 -5.45
C VAL A 285 -26.07 8.05 -3.93
N TRP A 286 -24.95 8.10 -3.20
CA TRP A 286 -24.92 7.87 -1.76
C TRP A 286 -25.94 8.74 -0.99
N GLY A 287 -25.98 10.04 -1.26
CA GLY A 287 -26.87 10.98 -0.55
C GLY A 287 -28.37 10.75 -0.82
N ARG A 288 -28.74 10.04 -1.89
CA ARG A 288 -30.14 9.82 -2.30
C ARG A 288 -30.60 8.38 -2.09
N ASP A 289 -29.73 7.42 -2.38
CA ASP A 289 -30.08 6.00 -2.51
C ASP A 289 -29.57 5.15 -1.34
N LYS A 290 -28.96 5.74 -0.29
CA LYS A 290 -28.36 5.04 0.86
C LYS A 290 -29.22 3.90 1.41
N ASP A 291 -30.50 4.16 1.66
CA ASP A 291 -31.38 3.16 2.27
C ASP A 291 -31.66 1.96 1.36
N LYS A 292 -31.56 2.15 0.03
CA LYS A 292 -31.71 1.09 -0.97
C LYS A 292 -30.47 0.19 -1.06
N LEU A 293 -29.36 0.56 -0.44
CA LEU A 293 -28.09 -0.18 -0.50
C LEU A 293 -27.93 -1.20 0.64
N ARG A 294 -28.84 -1.19 1.62
CA ARG A 294 -28.75 -1.98 2.84
C ARG A 294 -28.84 -3.49 2.58
N GLY A 295 -27.94 -4.27 3.19
CA GLY A 295 -28.00 -5.74 3.17
C GLY A 295 -27.76 -6.39 1.80
N LYS A 296 -27.00 -5.74 0.90
CA LYS A 296 -26.87 -6.16 -0.51
C LYS A 296 -25.51 -6.73 -0.91
N TYR A 297 -24.45 -6.39 -0.19
CA TYR A 297 -23.09 -6.64 -0.67
C TYR A 297 -22.35 -7.68 0.16
N ASP A 298 -21.71 -8.62 -0.53
CA ASP A 298 -20.74 -9.53 0.07
C ASP A 298 -19.44 -8.76 0.40
N ILE A 299 -19.07 -7.79 -0.46
CA ILE A 299 -17.90 -6.94 -0.26
C ILE A 299 -18.29 -5.48 -0.50
N LEU A 300 -17.90 -4.59 0.41
CA LEU A 300 -17.87 -3.15 0.16
C LEU A 300 -16.42 -2.67 0.28
N ILE A 301 -15.83 -2.20 -0.82
CA ILE A 301 -14.52 -1.56 -0.81
C ILE A 301 -14.67 -0.05 -0.71
N ASN A 302 -14.19 0.51 0.39
CA ASN A 302 -14.22 1.95 0.66
C ASN A 302 -12.94 2.62 0.19
N THR A 303 -13.05 3.42 -0.88
CA THR A 303 -11.93 4.15 -1.49
C THR A 303 -11.94 5.65 -1.21
N VAL A 304 -12.91 6.17 -0.43
CA VAL A 304 -12.96 7.60 -0.14
C VAL A 304 -11.98 8.00 0.94
N SER A 305 -11.40 9.19 0.80
CA SER A 305 -10.54 9.85 1.79
C SER A 305 -11.30 10.87 2.65
N ALA A 306 -12.62 10.72 2.76
CA ALA A 306 -13.49 11.55 3.60
C ALA A 306 -14.03 10.75 4.78
N ASP A 307 -14.40 11.45 5.86
CA ASP A 307 -15.05 10.82 7.01
C ASP A 307 -16.46 10.34 6.63
N VAL A 308 -16.71 9.05 6.81
CA VAL A 308 -17.97 8.39 6.48
C VAL A 308 -18.33 7.43 7.60
N SER A 309 -19.60 7.48 8.02
CA SER A 309 -20.14 6.61 9.06
C SER A 309 -19.86 5.14 8.77
N THR A 310 -19.03 4.52 9.61
CA THR A 310 -18.75 3.08 9.53
C THR A 310 -20.03 2.26 9.68
N ALA A 311 -20.99 2.72 10.49
CA ALA A 311 -22.28 2.06 10.65
C ALA A 311 -23.11 2.08 9.36
N ASP A 312 -23.08 3.18 8.60
CA ASP A 312 -23.78 3.27 7.31
C ASP A 312 -23.15 2.36 6.25
N LEU A 313 -21.82 2.31 6.20
CA LEU A 313 -21.10 1.41 5.30
C LEU A 313 -21.39 -0.06 5.65
N MET A 314 -21.31 -0.42 6.94
CA MET A 314 -21.61 -1.78 7.39
C MET A 314 -23.07 -2.16 7.15
N ALA A 315 -24.02 -1.23 7.22
CA ALA A 315 -25.41 -1.49 6.91
C ALA A 315 -25.65 -1.94 5.47
N CYS A 316 -24.74 -1.61 4.54
CA CYS A 316 -24.81 -2.05 3.14
C CYS A 316 -24.44 -3.53 2.95
N LEU A 317 -23.74 -4.13 3.91
CA LEU A 317 -23.26 -5.50 3.84
C LEU A 317 -24.37 -6.53 4.16
N LYS A 318 -24.32 -7.67 3.48
CA LYS A 318 -25.04 -8.89 3.88
C LYS A 318 -24.50 -9.41 5.22
N VAL A 319 -25.18 -10.44 5.76
CA VAL A 319 -24.59 -11.31 6.79
C VAL A 319 -23.30 -11.93 6.22
N ASP A 320 -22.24 -12.01 7.04
CA ASP A 320 -20.90 -12.48 6.63
C ASP A 320 -20.19 -11.56 5.60
N GLY A 321 -20.74 -10.37 5.34
CA GLY A 321 -20.16 -9.41 4.41
C GLY A 321 -18.91 -8.72 4.96
N THR A 322 -18.03 -8.28 4.05
CA THR A 322 -16.74 -7.65 4.39
C THR A 322 -16.68 -6.19 3.93
N LEU A 323 -16.44 -5.28 4.88
CA LEU A 323 -16.01 -3.91 4.61
C LEU A 323 -14.49 -3.88 4.48
N VAL A 324 -13.99 -3.55 3.28
CA VAL A 324 -12.57 -3.35 3.00
C VAL A 324 -12.26 -1.86 3.01
N GLN A 325 -11.48 -1.40 3.98
CA GLN A 325 -11.03 -0.02 4.10
C GLN A 325 -9.66 0.15 3.42
N VAL A 326 -9.60 0.96 2.36
CA VAL A 326 -8.34 1.37 1.70
C VAL A 326 -8.15 2.88 1.62
N GLY A 327 -9.25 3.64 1.61
CA GLY A 327 -9.18 5.10 1.75
C GLY A 327 -8.77 5.50 3.16
N ILE A 328 -7.90 6.51 3.30
CA ILE A 328 -7.49 7.02 4.61
C ILE A 328 -7.74 8.53 4.62
N PRO A 329 -8.74 9.02 5.38
CA PRO A 329 -8.88 10.44 5.60
C PRO A 329 -7.69 11.00 6.40
N GLY A 330 -7.28 12.23 6.08
CA GLY A 330 -6.22 12.91 6.84
C GLY A 330 -6.61 13.19 8.30
N GLY A 331 -5.64 13.59 9.13
CA GLY A 331 -5.90 14.10 10.48
C GLY A 331 -6.13 13.06 11.58
N GLY A 332 -5.78 11.78 11.35
CA GLY A 332 -5.88 10.72 12.37
C GLY A 332 -7.29 10.15 12.54
N ALA A 333 -8.03 10.02 11.42
CA ALA A 333 -9.39 9.50 11.40
C ALA A 333 -9.52 8.12 12.06
N VAL A 334 -10.67 7.88 12.70
CA VAL A 334 -10.99 6.66 13.45
C VAL A 334 -12.32 6.10 12.98
N MET A 335 -12.38 4.79 12.76
CA MET A 335 -13.64 4.09 12.47
C MET A 335 -14.35 3.68 13.76
N HIS A 336 -15.63 4.04 13.87
CA HIS A 336 -16.48 3.65 15.00
C HIS A 336 -17.37 2.46 14.62
N VAL A 337 -16.92 1.25 14.95
CA VAL A 337 -17.57 0.00 14.56
C VAL A 337 -18.74 -0.36 15.48
N PRO A 338 -19.98 -0.46 14.98
CA PRO A 338 -21.13 -0.92 15.78
C PRO A 338 -21.02 -2.41 16.11
N LEU A 339 -20.72 -2.73 17.38
CA LEU A 339 -20.46 -4.11 17.82
C LEU A 339 -21.65 -5.07 17.64
N GLN A 340 -22.89 -4.58 17.79
CA GLN A 340 -24.07 -5.43 17.59
C GLN A 340 -24.20 -5.87 16.13
N ASP A 341 -24.03 -4.94 15.17
CA ASP A 341 -24.08 -5.26 13.74
C ASP A 341 -22.90 -6.14 13.32
N LEU A 342 -21.71 -5.89 13.88
CA LEU A 342 -20.53 -6.73 13.69
C LEU A 342 -20.78 -8.18 14.14
N VAL A 343 -21.21 -8.37 15.39
CA VAL A 343 -21.33 -9.70 16.00
C VAL A 343 -22.54 -10.46 15.47
N PHE A 344 -23.72 -9.84 15.45
CA PHE A 344 -24.95 -10.53 15.04
C PHE A 344 -25.07 -10.68 13.52
N GLY A 345 -24.43 -9.80 12.74
CA GLY A 345 -24.32 -9.94 11.29
C GLY A 345 -23.12 -10.77 10.84
N GLN A 346 -22.27 -11.23 11.77
CA GLN A 346 -20.98 -11.89 11.47
C GLN A 346 -20.14 -11.12 10.45
N LYS A 347 -20.21 -9.79 10.48
CA LYS A 347 -19.56 -8.94 9.47
C LYS A 347 -18.07 -8.80 9.75
N HIS A 348 -17.32 -8.50 8.70
CA HIS A 348 -15.89 -8.22 8.79
C HIS A 348 -15.60 -6.75 8.46
N VAL A 349 -14.67 -6.16 9.21
CA VAL A 349 -14.08 -4.86 8.90
C VAL A 349 -12.57 -5.07 8.80
N VAL A 350 -12.02 -4.89 7.62
CA VAL A 350 -10.61 -5.17 7.32
C VAL A 350 -9.94 -3.95 6.68
N GLY A 351 -8.65 -3.78 6.92
CA GLY A 351 -7.81 -2.84 6.19
C GLY A 351 -6.94 -3.58 5.18
N SER A 352 -6.53 -2.90 4.11
CA SER A 352 -5.53 -3.41 3.17
C SER A 352 -4.51 -2.34 2.84
N ILE A 353 -3.23 -2.72 2.78
CA ILE A 353 -2.12 -1.83 2.45
C ILE A 353 -1.34 -2.42 1.28
N VAL A 354 -1.44 -1.77 0.13
CA VAL A 354 -0.80 -2.18 -1.14
C VAL A 354 -0.91 -3.69 -1.38
N GLY A 355 0.14 -4.33 -1.89
CA GLY A 355 0.28 -5.78 -1.99
C GLY A 355 1.75 -6.17 -1.89
N GLY A 356 2.01 -7.46 -1.71
CA GLY A 356 3.38 -7.97 -1.71
C GLY A 356 3.94 -8.12 -3.13
N ARG A 357 5.18 -8.62 -3.25
CA ARG A 357 5.82 -8.73 -4.59
C ARG A 357 5.08 -9.68 -5.52
N ALA A 358 4.57 -10.79 -4.99
CA ALA A 358 3.83 -11.77 -5.76
C ALA A 358 2.51 -11.16 -6.28
N ASP A 359 1.77 -10.47 -5.40
CA ASP A 359 0.52 -9.80 -5.76
C ASP A 359 0.75 -8.73 -6.84
N MET A 360 1.86 -7.98 -6.76
CA MET A 360 2.18 -6.93 -7.72
C MET A 360 2.38 -7.49 -9.13
N GLN A 361 3.20 -8.53 -9.28
CA GLN A 361 3.44 -9.12 -10.60
C GLN A 361 2.16 -9.79 -11.13
N GLU A 362 1.43 -10.53 -10.28
CA GLU A 362 0.14 -11.13 -10.64
C GLU A 362 -0.85 -10.05 -11.14
N MET A 363 -0.95 -8.92 -10.44
CA MET A 363 -1.82 -7.80 -10.81
C MET A 363 -1.43 -7.18 -12.16
N LEU A 364 -0.14 -6.97 -12.42
CA LEU A 364 0.34 -6.43 -13.70
C LEU A 364 0.00 -7.39 -14.85
N ASP A 365 0.24 -8.69 -14.65
CA ASP A 365 -0.06 -9.73 -15.63
C ASP A 365 -1.57 -9.84 -15.87
N PHE A 366 -2.38 -9.85 -14.81
CA PHE A 366 -3.85 -9.81 -14.89
C PHE A 366 -4.33 -8.60 -15.68
N SER A 367 -3.76 -7.43 -15.41
CA SER A 367 -4.14 -6.18 -16.08
C SER A 367 -3.84 -6.23 -17.58
N ALA A 368 -2.68 -6.77 -17.94
CA ALA A 368 -2.29 -6.96 -19.34
C ALA A 368 -3.21 -7.97 -20.07
N VAL A 369 -3.56 -9.08 -19.42
CA VAL A 369 -4.42 -10.12 -20.00
C VAL A 369 -5.87 -9.67 -20.14
N HIS A 370 -6.40 -8.99 -19.12
CA HIS A 370 -7.83 -8.65 -19.06
C HIS A 370 -8.14 -7.22 -19.54
N GLY A 371 -7.11 -6.46 -19.93
CA GLY A 371 -7.24 -5.10 -20.43
C GLY A 371 -7.68 -4.10 -19.36
N VAL A 372 -7.28 -4.29 -18.10
CA VAL A 372 -7.52 -3.31 -17.03
C VAL A 372 -6.53 -2.18 -17.19
N LYS A 373 -7.04 -0.97 -17.45
CA LYS A 373 -6.21 0.22 -17.64
C LYS A 373 -6.81 1.41 -16.89
N PRO A 374 -5.97 2.21 -16.20
CA PRO A 374 -6.45 3.45 -15.63
C PRO A 374 -6.81 4.45 -16.72
N LEU A 375 -7.76 5.33 -16.45
CA LEU A 375 -7.97 6.53 -17.25
C LEU A 375 -6.96 7.59 -16.80
N VAL A 376 -6.06 7.96 -17.70
CA VAL A 376 -4.89 8.79 -17.41
C VAL A 376 -4.93 10.13 -18.14
N GLU A 377 -4.43 11.15 -17.47
CA GLU A 377 -4.06 12.44 -18.05
C GLU A 377 -2.53 12.54 -18.02
N GLU A 378 -1.90 12.64 -19.19
CA GLU A 378 -0.45 12.76 -19.29
C GLU A 378 -0.02 14.23 -19.22
N TRP A 379 0.96 14.50 -18.36
CA TRP A 379 1.53 15.82 -18.12
C TRP A 379 3.07 15.73 -18.20
N PRO A 380 3.78 16.72 -18.77
CA PRO A 380 5.23 16.72 -18.73
C PRO A 380 5.74 16.89 -17.28
N MET A 381 6.82 16.20 -16.91
CA MET A 381 7.40 16.25 -15.57
C MET A 381 7.79 17.69 -15.16
N ALA A 382 8.19 18.56 -16.11
CA ALA A 382 8.45 19.97 -15.84
C ALA A 382 7.22 20.75 -15.33
N LYS A 383 6.01 20.21 -15.51
CA LYS A 383 4.74 20.78 -15.03
C LYS A 383 4.24 20.17 -13.72
N ILE A 384 5.12 19.48 -12.98
CA ILE A 384 4.77 18.73 -11.78
C ILE A 384 3.99 19.51 -10.71
N ASN A 385 4.35 20.78 -10.45
CA ASN A 385 3.62 21.58 -9.47
C ASN A 385 2.19 21.93 -9.92
N GLU A 386 1.99 22.15 -11.23
CA GLU A 386 0.65 22.40 -11.81
C GLU A 386 -0.18 21.12 -11.79
N ALA A 387 0.43 19.98 -12.14
CA ALA A 387 -0.19 18.66 -12.04
C ALA A 387 -0.60 18.29 -10.60
N MET A 388 0.26 18.57 -9.61
CA MET A 388 -0.08 18.39 -8.18
C MET A 388 -1.28 19.23 -7.76
N GLN A 389 -1.34 20.49 -8.18
CA GLN A 389 -2.50 21.34 -7.89
C GLN A 389 -3.76 20.82 -8.58
N HIS A 390 -3.65 20.35 -9.82
CA HIS A 390 -4.77 19.76 -10.56
C HIS A 390 -5.36 18.53 -9.84
N VAL A 391 -4.52 17.66 -9.29
CA VAL A 391 -4.95 16.52 -8.47
C VAL A 391 -5.57 16.98 -7.15
N ALA A 392 -4.94 17.93 -6.45
CA ALA A 392 -5.43 18.47 -5.18
C ALA A 392 -6.79 19.17 -5.30
N ASP A 393 -7.03 19.85 -6.43
CA ASP A 393 -8.31 20.49 -6.76
C ASP A 393 -9.43 19.49 -7.11
N GLY A 394 -9.13 18.19 -7.15
CA GLY A 394 -10.08 17.15 -7.53
C GLY A 394 -10.48 17.17 -9.01
N LYS A 395 -9.66 17.77 -9.88
CA LYS A 395 -9.95 17.94 -11.31
C LYS A 395 -9.53 16.73 -12.16
N ALA A 396 -8.66 15.87 -11.63
CA ALA A 396 -8.15 14.71 -12.34
C ALA A 396 -9.26 13.67 -12.62
N ARG A 397 -9.31 13.15 -13.85
CA ARG A 397 -10.23 12.10 -14.29
C ARG A 397 -9.48 10.99 -15.04
N TYR A 398 -8.79 10.08 -14.36
CA TYR A 398 -8.84 9.76 -12.91
C TYR A 398 -7.45 9.71 -12.26
N ARG A 399 -6.41 9.62 -13.07
CA ARG A 399 -5.01 9.53 -12.66
C ARG A 399 -4.21 10.51 -13.50
N VAL A 400 -3.28 11.22 -12.88
CA VAL A 400 -2.28 11.99 -13.61
C VAL A 400 -1.02 11.15 -13.73
N VAL A 401 -0.43 11.15 -14.90
CA VAL A 401 0.86 10.50 -15.17
C VAL A 401 1.83 11.55 -15.70
N LEU A 402 2.99 11.63 -15.06
CA LEU A 402 4.06 12.52 -15.45
C LEU A 402 4.98 11.82 -16.43
N THR A 403 5.17 12.40 -17.61
CA THR A 403 6.10 11.91 -18.63
C THR A 403 7.45 12.60 -18.50
N SER A 404 8.53 11.83 -18.52
CA SER A 404 9.89 12.36 -18.48
C SER A 404 10.17 13.27 -19.67
N ASP A 405 10.72 14.44 -19.39
CA ASP A 405 11.16 15.47 -20.34
C ASP A 405 12.62 15.88 -20.09
N TRP A 406 13.38 15.04 -19.38
CA TRP A 406 14.81 15.22 -19.17
C TRP A 406 15.56 15.07 -20.51
N GLN A 407 16.24 16.14 -20.91
CA GLN A 407 17.19 16.15 -22.02
C GLN A 407 18.56 15.64 -21.60
#